data_AF-A0A392S2F1-F1
#
_entry.id   AF-A0A392S2F1-F1
#
_cell.length_a   1.000
_cell.length_b   1.000
_cell.length_c   1.000
_cell.angle_alpha   90.00
_cell.angle_beta   90.00
_cell.angle_gamma   90.00
#
_symmetry.space_group_name_H-M   'P 1'
#
loop_
_entity.id
_entity.type
_entity.pdbx_description
1 polymer ?
#
loop_
_entity_poly.entity_id
_entity_poly.type
_entity_poly.pdbx_seq_one_letter_code
_entity_poly.pdbx_strand_id
1 'polypeptide(L)' 'MHPGNILVRGKSSKRLFKSKPHVIFLDVGMTAELSGSDRVNLLEFFKSVARRDGRTAAECALSLSKKQNCPNPQAFIE' A
#
# COMPACT_ATOMS: atom_id res chain seq x y z
N MET A 1 6.63 6.03 1.02
CA MET A 1 6.39 7.21 0.16
C MET A 1 6.41 8.45 1.04
N HIS A 2 7.39 9.34 0.86
CA HIS A 2 7.48 10.57 1.64
C HIS A 2 6.76 11.70 0.89
N PRO A 3 5.89 12.52 1.54
CA PRO A 3 5.28 13.67 0.91
C PRO A 3 6.25 14.65 0.21
N GLY A 4 7.48 14.83 0.72
CA GLY A 4 8.51 15.68 0.11
C GLY A 4 9.00 15.19 -1.26
N ASN A 5 8.71 13.94 -1.62
CA ASN A 5 9.08 13.35 -2.91
C ASN A 5 7.96 13.49 -3.97
N ILE A 6 6.88 14.22 -3.64
CA ILE A 6 5.73 14.41 -4.53
C ILE A 6 5.64 15.90 -4.87
N LEU A 7 5.89 16.24 -6.13
CA LEU A 7 5.68 17.59 -6.65
C LEU A 7 4.32 17.69 -7.34
N VAL A 8 3.46 18.58 -6.84
CA VAL A 8 2.20 18.94 -7.49
C VAL A 8 2.37 20.25 -8.25
N ARG A 9 2.25 20.21 -9.57
CA ARG A 9 2.36 21.39 -10.45
C ARG A 9 0.99 21.77 -11.02
N GLY A 10 0.45 22.88 -10.54
CA GLY A 10 -0.69 23.57 -11.17
C GLY A 10 -0.21 24.59 -12.20
N LYS A 11 -1.02 24.88 -13.23
CA LYS A 11 -0.79 26.05 -14.10
C LYS A 11 -1.51 27.26 -13.51
N SER A 12 -0.81 28.40 -13.42
CA SER A 12 -1.39 29.68 -12.99
C SER A 12 -2.57 30.07 -13.91
N SER A 13 -3.72 30.34 -13.28
CA SER A 13 -5.00 30.57 -13.92
C SER A 13 -5.06 31.94 -14.61
N LYS A 14 -4.69 31.99 -15.89
CA LYS A 14 -5.15 33.04 -16.83
C LYS A 14 -5.98 32.46 -18.00
N ARG A 15 -6.37 31.18 -17.94
CA ARG A 15 -7.22 30.53 -18.94
C ARG A 15 -8.58 30.17 -18.35
N LEU A 16 -9.62 30.35 -19.17
CA LEU A 16 -11.03 30.08 -18.87
C LEU A 16 -11.30 28.62 -18.45
N PHE A 17 -10.37 27.69 -18.72
CA PHE A 17 -10.40 26.30 -18.30
C PHE A 17 -9.19 25.96 -17.42
N LYS A 18 -9.44 25.54 -16.18
CA LYS A 18 -8.40 25.05 -15.27
C LYS A 18 -7.85 23.73 -15.80
N SER A 19 -6.55 23.65 -16.08
CA SER A 19 -5.90 22.38 -16.42
C SER A 19 -5.78 21.48 -15.20
N LYS A 20 -5.93 20.15 -15.38
CA LYS A 20 -5.65 19.17 -14.32
C LYS A 20 -4.21 19.34 -13.81
N PRO A 21 -3.97 19.28 -12.49
CA PRO A 21 -2.61 19.37 -11.95
C PRO A 21 -1.79 18.15 -12.36
N HIS A 22 -0.48 18.36 -12.53
CA HIS A 22 0.48 17.26 -12.74
C HIS A 22 1.05 16.82 -11.40
N VAL A 23 1.08 15.51 -11.14
CA VAL A 23 1.76 14.90 -9.98
C VAL A 23 3.04 14.24 -10.48
N ILE A 24 4.18 14.63 -9.92
CA ILE A 24 5.51 14.15 -10.30
C ILE A 24 6.15 13.50 -9.07
N PHE A 25 6.61 12.26 -9.22
CA PHE A 25 7.41 11.56 -8.21
C PHE A 25 8.89 11.85 -8.45
N LEU A 26 9.57 12.41 -7.45
CA LEU A 26 10.97 12.86 -7.56
C LEU A 26 11.97 11.80 -7.12
N ASP A 27 11.57 10.92 -6.20
CA ASP A 27 12.45 9.92 -5.58
C ASP A 27 11.90 8.51 -5.80
N VAL A 28 12.78 7.64 -6.28
CA VAL A 28 12.53 6.22 -6.56
C VAL A 28 13.52 5.32 -5.82
N GLY A 29 14.35 5.85 -4.91
CA GLY A 29 15.42 5.12 -4.23
C GLY A 29 14.93 4.00 -3.31
N MET A 30 13.69 4.07 -2.84
CA MET A 30 13.04 3.08 -1.98
C MET A 30 11.95 2.27 -2.73
N THR A 31 12.10 2.10 -4.04
CA THR A 31 11.19 1.26 -4.82
C THR A 31 11.37 -0.20 -4.41
N ALA A 32 10.27 -0.91 -4.21
CA ALA A 32 10.26 -2.35 -3.94
C ALA A 32 9.32 -3.04 -4.93
N GLU A 33 9.68 -4.26 -5.33
CA GLU A 33 8.81 -5.12 -6.11
C GLU A 33 8.02 -6.05 -5.18
N LEU A 34 6.77 -6.32 -5.54
CA LEU A 34 5.96 -7.35 -4.91
C LEU A 34 5.90 -8.56 -5.83
N SER A 35 6.09 -9.75 -5.26
CA SER A 35 5.80 -10.98 -6.00
C SER A 35 4.32 -11.06 -6.38
N GLY A 36 3.99 -11.87 -7.39
CA GLY A 36 2.60 -12.07 -7.80
C GLY A 36 1.71 -12.56 -6.65
N SER A 37 2.25 -13.44 -5.79
CA SER A 37 1.54 -13.92 -4.59
C SER A 37 1.35 -12.83 -3.55
N ASP A 38 2.38 -12.01 -3.30
CA ASP A 38 2.28 -10.94 -2.28
C ASP A 38 1.27 -9.88 -2.71
N ARG A 39 1.18 -9.59 -4.02
CA ARG A 39 0.16 -8.68 -4.56
C ARG A 39 -1.27 -9.18 -4.30
N VAL A 40 -1.54 -10.46 -4.57
CA VAL A 40 -2.86 -11.06 -4.33
C VAL A 40 -3.18 -11.08 -2.85
N ASN A 41 -2.20 -11.48 -2.02
CA ASN A 41 -2.38 -11.57 -0.58
C ASN A 41 -2.59 -10.19 0.07
N LEU A 42 -1.88 -9.15 -0.38
CA LEU A 42 -2.08 -7.78 0.10
C LEU A 42 -3.47 -7.24 -0.27
N LEU A 43 -3.96 -7.57 -1.46
CA LEU A 43 -5.31 -7.19 -1.88
C LEU A 43 -6.37 -7.87 -1.00
N GLU A 44 -6.21 -9.16 -0.71
CA GLU A 44 -7.16 -9.88 0.14
C GLU A 44 -7.12 -9.38 1.59
N PHE A 45 -5.94 -9.08 2.13
CA PHE A 45 -5.80 -8.44 3.43
C PHE A 45 -6.68 -7.18 3.55
N PHE A 46 -6.58 -6.25 2.61
CA PHE A 46 -7.39 -5.02 2.65
C PHE A 46 -8.89 -5.29 2.50
N LYS A 47 -9.28 -6.26 1.68
CA LYS A 47 -10.68 -6.67 1.54
C LYS A 47 -11.22 -7.26 2.84
N SER A 48 -10.47 -8.13 3.52
CA SER A 48 -10.86 -8.73 4.79
C SER A 48 -10.99 -7.68 5.89
N VAL A 49 -10.05 -6.72 5.96
CA VAL A 49 -10.16 -5.56 6.87
C VAL A 49 -11.43 -4.76 6.59
N ALA A 50 -11.71 -4.43 5.33
CA ALA A 50 -12.91 -3.69 4.95
C ALA A 50 -14.21 -4.45 5.29
N ARG A 51 -14.18 -5.78 5.29
CA ARG A 51 -15.30 -6.66 5.66
C ARG A 51 -15.38 -6.98 7.15
N ARG A 52 -14.43 -6.48 7.96
CA ARG A 52 -14.27 -6.83 9.38
C ARG A 52 -14.06 -8.34 9.60
N ASP A 53 -13.48 -9.01 8.62
CA ASP A 53 -13.07 -10.41 8.71
C ASP A 53 -11.67 -10.48 9.32
N GLY A 54 -11.63 -10.54 10.66
CA GLY A 54 -10.38 -10.55 11.42
C GLY A 54 -9.53 -11.80 11.18
N ARG A 55 -10.17 -12.95 10.96
CA ARG A 55 -9.48 -14.22 10.75
C ARG A 55 -8.69 -14.20 9.44
N THR A 56 -9.35 -13.89 8.31
CA THR A 56 -8.64 -13.84 7.03
C THR A 56 -7.64 -12.68 6.97
N ALA A 57 -7.92 -11.55 7.63
CA ALA A 57 -6.93 -10.48 7.76
C ALA A 57 -5.67 -10.97 8.51
N ALA A 58 -5.83 -11.74 9.58
CA ALA A 58 -4.72 -12.31 10.34
C ALA A 58 -3.91 -13.32 9.51
N GLU A 59 -4.59 -14.23 8.82
CA GLU A 59 -3.98 -15.21 7.91
C GLU A 59 -3.15 -14.52 6.80
N CYS A 60 -3.70 -13.50 6.15
CA CYS A 60 -2.99 -12.73 5.14
C CYS A 60 -1.75 -12.02 5.70
N ALA A 61 -1.84 -11.43 6.90
CA ALA A 61 -0.70 -10.77 7.53
C ALA A 61 0.43 -11.75 7.89
N LEU A 62 0.11 -12.96 8.38
CA LEU A 62 1.11 -14.01 8.60
C LEU A 62 1.74 -14.48 7.30
N SER A 63 0.95 -14.61 6.23
CA SER A 63 1.44 -14.98 4.89
C SER A 63 2.47 -13.98 4.32
N LEU A 64 2.34 -12.68 4.64
CA LEU A 64 3.36 -11.66 4.30
C LEU A 64 4.60 -11.75 5.19
N SER A 65 4.46 -12.27 6.41
CA SER A 65 5.49 -12.20 7.46
C SER A 65 6.40 -13.42 7.49
N LYS A 66 6.82 -13.95 6.34
CA LYS A 66 7.56 -15.23 6.25
C LYS A 66 8.88 -15.31 7.03
N LYS A 67 9.51 -14.16 7.33
CA LYS A 67 10.80 -14.05 8.06
C LYS A 67 10.63 -13.59 9.52
N GLN A 68 9.49 -13.87 10.13
CA GLN A 68 9.15 -13.50 11.51
C GLN A 68 9.76 -14.47 12.55
N ASN A 69 9.95 -14.00 13.78
CA ASN A 69 10.57 -14.76 14.89
C ASN A 69 9.61 -15.05 16.08
N CYS A 70 8.30 -14.84 15.91
CA CYS A 70 7.25 -15.17 16.87
C CYS A 70 7.24 -16.69 17.14
N PRO A 71 7.30 -17.11 18.42
CA PRO A 71 7.24 -18.52 18.79
C PRO A 71 5.91 -19.22 18.47
N ASN A 72 4.80 -18.48 18.51
CA ASN A 72 3.47 -19.01 18.19
C ASN A 72 2.72 -18.04 17.25
N PRO A 73 3.02 -18.05 15.94
CA PRO A 73 2.34 -17.18 14.99
C PRO A 73 0.85 -17.53 14.84
N GLN A 74 0.43 -18.76 15.14
CA GLN A 74 -0.97 -19.16 14.98
C GLN A 74 -1.91 -18.50 15.98
N ALA A 75 -1.41 -18.14 17.17
CA ALA A 75 -2.17 -17.35 18.13
C ALA A 75 -2.57 -15.95 17.60
N PHE A 76 -2.02 -15.51 16.46
CA PHE A 76 -2.45 -14.28 15.81
C PHE A 76 -3.80 -14.39 15.08
N ILE A 77 -4.24 -15.61 14.78
CA ILE A 77 -5.50 -15.91 14.08
C ILE A 77 -6.66 -16.15 15.07
N GLU A 78 -6.34 -16.57 16.29
CA GLU A 78 -7.27 -16.93 17.37
C GLU A 78 -7.90 -15.70 18.05
#